data_AF-A0A0P9RHL3-F1
#
_entry.id   AF-A0A0P9RHL3-F1
#
_cell.length_a   1.000
_cell.length_b   1.000
_cell.length_c   1.000
_cell.angle_alpha   90.00
_cell.angle_beta   90.00
_cell.angle_gamma   90.00
#
_symmetry.space_group_name_H-M   'P 1'
#
loop_
_entity.id
_entity.type
_entity.pdbx_description
1 polymer ?
#
loop_
_entity_poly.entity_id
_entity_poly.type
_entity_poly.pdbx_seq_one_letter_code
_entity_poly.pdbx_strand_id
1 'polypeptide(L)'
;MVCADIALNRINKLYGIERDLKACGDAERKIGRHEQSLPILVQLKSWIEKTQPQVTAQNALGKAISYLASNWSKLERYVEEGYLPLDNNTAERAIRPFVVGRKNWLFSDMPKGATASAQLYSLVEPAKANSQQPCA
;
A
#
# COMPACT_ATOMS: atom_id res chain seq x y z
N MET A 1 -11.48 18.82 -13.95
CA MET A 1 -11.23 17.39 -14.24
C MET A 1 -9.74 17.08 -14.45
N VAL A 2 -8.98 17.97 -15.11
CA VAL A 2 -7.54 17.80 -15.47
C VAL A 2 -6.55 17.54 -14.31
N CYS A 3 -6.85 17.97 -13.08
CA CYS A 3 -5.90 17.82 -11.95
C CYS A 3 -5.69 16.36 -11.54
N ALA A 4 -6.75 15.53 -11.58
CA ALA A 4 -6.65 14.12 -11.17
C ALA A 4 -5.77 13.30 -12.13
N ASP A 5 -5.86 13.58 -13.43
CA ASP A 5 -5.12 12.87 -14.47
C ASP A 5 -3.60 13.02 -14.30
N ILE A 6 -3.13 14.20 -13.87
CA ILE A 6 -1.70 14.45 -13.62
C ILE A 6 -1.18 13.54 -12.52
N ALA A 7 -1.91 13.44 -11.39
CA ALA A 7 -1.54 12.58 -10.28
C ALA A 7 -1.54 11.11 -10.69
N LEU A 8 -2.60 10.66 -11.37
CA LEU A 8 -2.74 9.28 -11.84
C LEU A 8 -1.63 8.89 -12.80
N ASN A 9 -1.28 9.76 -13.75
CA ASN A 9 -0.19 9.50 -14.69
C ASN A 9 1.15 9.30 -13.97
N ARG A 10 1.44 10.14 -12.97
CA ARG A 10 2.67 10.02 -12.15
C ARG A 10 2.69 8.74 -11.33
N ILE A 11 1.59 8.40 -10.69
CA ILE A 11 1.46 7.15 -9.93
C ILE A 11 1.65 5.94 -10.87
N ASN A 12 1.03 5.95 -12.06
CA ASN A 12 1.19 4.88 -13.04
C ASN A 12 2.65 4.73 -13.50
N LYS A 13 3.41 5.83 -13.62
CA LYS A 13 4.84 5.77 -13.93
C LYS A 13 5.64 5.10 -12.82
N LEU A 14 5.35 5.40 -11.54
CA LEU A 14 5.98 4.73 -10.40
C LEU A 14 5.72 3.21 -10.43
N TYR A 15 4.48 2.79 -10.69
CA TYR A 15 4.17 1.36 -10.89
C TYR A 15 4.78 0.76 -12.16
N GLY A 16 5.09 1.57 -13.17
CA GLY A 16 5.90 1.14 -14.31
C GLY A 16 7.30 0.74 -13.86
N ILE A 17 7.99 1.65 -13.18
CA ILE A 17 9.35 1.43 -12.64
C ILE A 17 9.38 0.21 -11.72
N GLU A 18 8.42 0.07 -10.81
CA GLU A 18 8.37 -1.09 -9.90
C GLU A 18 8.17 -2.43 -10.65
N ARG A 19 7.49 -2.44 -11.80
CA ARG A 19 7.37 -3.64 -12.63
C ARG A 19 8.70 -3.99 -13.30
N ASP A 20 9.42 -2.97 -13.78
CA ASP A 20 10.69 -3.15 -14.47
C ASP A 20 11.78 -3.63 -13.49
N LEU A 21 11.79 -3.09 -12.26
CA LEU A 21 12.74 -3.47 -11.21
C LEU A 21 12.33 -4.74 -10.42
N LYS A 22 11.24 -5.41 -10.81
CA LYS A 22 10.73 -6.58 -10.09
C LYS A 22 11.70 -7.76 -10.10
N ALA A 23 12.41 -7.95 -11.22
CA ALA A 23 13.37 -9.05 -11.39
C ALA A 23 14.75 -8.76 -10.79
N CYS A 24 15.05 -7.51 -10.45
CA CYS A 24 16.33 -7.09 -9.89
C CYS A 24 16.46 -7.45 -8.40
N GLY A 25 17.70 -7.55 -7.92
CA GLY A 25 17.98 -7.69 -6.49
C GLY A 25 17.65 -6.42 -5.71
N ASP A 26 17.56 -6.50 -4.39
CA ASP A 26 17.13 -5.36 -3.56
C ASP A 26 18.09 -4.16 -3.66
N ALA A 27 19.40 -4.40 -3.78
CA ALA A 27 20.38 -3.32 -3.94
C ALA A 27 20.21 -2.57 -5.28
N GLU A 28 20.02 -3.30 -6.37
CA GLU A 28 19.77 -2.74 -7.71
C GLU A 28 18.42 -2.02 -7.76
N ARG A 29 17.40 -2.58 -7.11
CA ARG A 29 16.08 -1.95 -6.99
C ARG A 29 16.16 -0.62 -6.24
N LYS A 30 16.94 -0.54 -5.16
CA LYS A 30 17.19 0.72 -4.44
C LYS A 30 17.84 1.77 -5.34
N ILE A 31 18.88 1.39 -6.09
CA ILE A 31 19.55 2.30 -7.04
C ILE A 31 18.56 2.77 -8.11
N GLY A 32 17.83 1.86 -8.75
CA GLY A 32 16.83 2.19 -9.76
C GLY A 32 15.72 3.11 -9.24
N ARG A 33 15.25 2.90 -8.01
CA ARG A 33 14.28 3.80 -7.34
C ARG A 33 14.86 5.19 -7.12
N HIS A 34 16.12 5.30 -6.70
CA HIS A 34 16.77 6.60 -6.54
C HIS A 34 16.94 7.34 -7.87
N GLU A 35 17.25 6.64 -8.95
CA GLU A 35 17.47 7.27 -10.26
C GLU A 35 16.16 7.61 -10.97
N GLN A 36 15.14 6.76 -10.87
CA GLN A 36 13.93 6.85 -11.68
C GLN A 36 12.70 7.28 -10.86
N SER A 37 12.51 6.73 -9.66
CA SER A 37 11.30 6.97 -8.85
C SER A 37 11.37 8.28 -8.06
N LEU A 38 12.52 8.61 -7.46
CA LEU A 38 12.70 9.84 -6.67
C LEU A 38 12.37 11.12 -7.46
N PRO A 39 12.83 11.32 -8.71
CA PRO A 39 12.46 12.51 -9.48
C PRO A 39 10.95 12.65 -9.69
N ILE A 40 10.25 11.52 -9.87
CA ILE A 40 8.79 11.50 -10.05
C ILE A 40 8.07 11.82 -8.73
N LEU A 41 8.56 11.28 -7.61
CA LEU A 41 8.05 11.59 -6.27
C LEU A 41 8.21 13.07 -5.94
N VAL A 42 9.38 13.66 -6.19
CA VAL A 42 9.60 15.10 -5.98
C VAL A 42 8.61 15.93 -6.79
N GLN A 43 8.43 15.61 -8.07
CA GLN A 43 7.47 16.32 -8.91
C GLN A 43 6.01 16.13 -8.46
N LEU A 44 5.66 14.93 -7.97
CA LEU A 44 4.34 14.66 -7.41
C LEU A 44 4.11 15.45 -6.12
N LYS A 45 5.12 15.55 -5.24
CA LYS A 45 5.07 16.35 -4.01
C LYS A 45 4.84 17.82 -4.29
N SER A 46 5.65 18.40 -5.19
CA SER A 46 5.49 19.80 -5.59
C SER A 46 4.14 20.07 -6.24
N TRP A 47 3.58 19.09 -6.96
CA TRP A 47 2.23 19.21 -7.52
C TRP A 47 1.15 19.16 -6.43
N ILE A 48 1.28 18.28 -5.44
CA ILE A 48 0.37 18.22 -4.27
C ILE A 48 0.35 19.55 -3.52
N GLU A 49 1.53 20.08 -3.18
CA GLU A 49 1.67 21.34 -2.42
C GLU A 49 1.04 22.52 -3.16
N LYS A 50 1.15 22.57 -4.49
CA LYS A 50 0.51 23.62 -5.33
C LYS A 50 -1.00 23.44 -5.47
N THR A 51 -1.47 22.19 -5.51
CA THR A 51 -2.88 21.88 -5.79
C THR A 51 -3.74 21.90 -4.52
N GLN A 52 -3.18 21.53 -3.37
CA GLN A 52 -3.86 21.47 -2.08
C GLN A 52 -4.64 22.75 -1.71
N PRO A 53 -4.09 23.98 -1.85
CA PRO A 53 -4.84 25.20 -1.54
C PRO A 53 -5.94 25.53 -2.58
N GLN A 54 -5.89 24.94 -3.76
CA GLN A 54 -6.83 25.22 -4.87
C GLN A 54 -8.07 24.32 -4.83
N VAL A 55 -8.05 23.27 -4.00
CA VAL A 55 -9.11 22.26 -3.96
C VAL A 55 -9.89 22.34 -2.67
N THR A 56 -11.22 22.29 -2.76
CA THR A 56 -12.07 22.26 -1.57
C THR A 56 -11.88 20.93 -0.84
N ALA A 57 -11.47 20.99 0.44
CA ALA A 57 -11.16 19.80 1.24
C ALA A 57 -12.29 18.76 1.34
N GLN A 58 -13.54 19.18 1.13
CA GLN A 58 -14.71 18.30 1.23
C GLN A 58 -14.99 17.46 -0.02
N ASN A 59 -14.48 17.86 -1.20
CA ASN A 59 -14.69 17.07 -2.41
C ASN A 59 -13.77 15.83 -2.43
N ALA A 60 -14.10 14.83 -3.25
CA ALA A 60 -13.37 13.55 -3.29
C ALA A 60 -11.88 13.74 -3.59
N LEU A 61 -11.53 14.69 -4.46
CA LEU A 61 -10.16 15.00 -4.84
C LEU A 61 -9.39 15.65 -3.68
N GLY A 62 -10.00 16.58 -2.96
CA GLY A 62 -9.43 17.24 -1.79
C GLY A 62 -9.16 16.26 -0.64
N LYS A 63 -10.07 15.29 -0.42
CA LYS A 63 -9.86 14.18 0.52
C LYS A 63 -8.67 13.31 0.09
N ALA A 64 -8.59 12.95 -1.20
CA ALA A 64 -7.50 12.14 -1.72
C ALA A 64 -6.13 12.84 -1.61
N ILE A 65 -6.05 14.12 -1.95
CA ILE A 65 -4.82 14.93 -1.81
C ILE A 65 -4.40 15.05 -0.34
N SER A 66 -5.35 15.32 0.56
CA SER A 66 -5.06 15.42 2.00
C SER A 66 -4.58 14.08 2.58
N TYR A 67 -5.17 12.97 2.12
CA TYR A 67 -4.74 11.63 2.52
C TYR A 67 -3.32 11.32 2.01
N LEU A 68 -3.03 11.65 0.76
CA LEU A 68 -1.71 11.46 0.17
C LEU A 68 -0.65 12.32 0.87
N ALA A 69 -0.95 13.58 1.16
CA ALA A 69 -0.05 14.50 1.87
C ALA A 69 0.25 14.03 3.30
N SER A 70 -0.77 13.61 4.05
CA SER A 70 -0.58 13.13 5.44
C SER A 70 0.19 11.81 5.53
N ASN A 71 0.22 11.02 4.46
CA ASN A 71 0.98 9.76 4.39
C ASN A 71 2.28 9.89 3.58
N TRP A 72 2.68 11.10 3.16
CA TRP A 72 3.84 11.31 2.29
C TRP A 72 5.13 10.69 2.86
N SER A 73 5.39 10.92 4.14
CA SER A 73 6.58 10.37 4.81
C SER A 73 6.62 8.84 4.83
N LYS A 74 5.46 8.17 4.80
CA LYS A 74 5.40 6.71 4.68
C LYS A 74 5.62 6.27 3.24
N LEU A 75 5.05 7.00 2.29
CA LEU A 75 5.22 6.75 0.86
C LEU A 75 6.66 6.98 0.40
N GLU A 76 7.40 7.92 0.95
CA GLU A 76 8.78 8.16 0.50
C GLU A 76 9.73 7.03 0.94
N ARG A 77 9.44 6.36 2.05
CA ARG A 77 10.34 5.35 2.64
C ARG A 77 10.61 4.13 1.77
N TYR A 78 9.72 3.74 0.85
CA TYR A 78 10.00 2.55 0.02
C TYR A 78 11.22 2.77 -0.90
N VAL A 79 11.62 4.01 -1.16
CA VAL A 79 12.84 4.28 -1.95
C VAL A 79 14.11 4.15 -1.13
N GLU A 80 14.01 4.16 0.20
CA GLU A 80 15.18 4.04 1.10
C GLU A 80 15.79 2.64 1.01
N GLU A 81 14.97 1.60 0.85
CA GLU A 81 15.41 0.21 0.82
C GLU A 81 14.66 -0.63 -0.22
N GLY A 82 15.38 -1.48 -0.96
CA GLY A 82 14.82 -2.25 -2.09
C GLY A 82 13.82 -3.34 -1.70
N TYR A 83 13.90 -3.87 -0.47
CA TYR A 83 12.96 -4.88 0.03
C TYR A 83 11.61 -4.28 0.44
N LEU A 84 11.51 -2.95 0.58
CA LEU A 84 10.25 -2.31 0.94
C LEU A 84 9.30 -2.28 -0.27
N PRO A 85 8.05 -2.70 -0.11
CA PRO A 85 7.04 -2.58 -1.16
C PRO A 85 6.56 -1.12 -1.28
N LEU A 86 6.19 -0.71 -2.49
CA LEU A 86 5.59 0.60 -2.77
C LEU A 86 4.26 0.82 -2.03
N ASP A 87 3.47 -0.24 -1.87
CA ASP A 87 2.15 -0.20 -1.27
C ASP A 87 1.94 -1.32 -0.24
N ASN A 88 0.90 -1.18 0.57
CA ASN A 88 0.52 -2.14 1.59
C ASN A 88 -0.51 -3.18 1.10
N ASN A 89 -0.77 -3.26 -0.21
CA ASN A 89 -1.86 -4.07 -0.75
C ASN A 89 -1.72 -5.55 -0.39
N THR A 90 -0.49 -6.06 -0.29
CA THR A 90 -0.23 -7.45 0.12
C THR A 90 -0.74 -7.72 1.54
N ALA A 91 -0.45 -6.84 2.50
CA ALA A 91 -0.94 -7.00 3.87
C ALA A 91 -2.45 -6.82 3.95
N GLU A 92 -3.01 -5.85 3.22
CA GLU A 92 -4.46 -5.65 3.15
C GLU A 92 -5.19 -6.88 2.59
N ARG A 93 -4.63 -7.51 1.54
CA ARG A 93 -5.14 -8.74 0.97
C ARG A 93 -5.07 -9.92 1.95
N ALA A 94 -4.00 -10.02 2.75
CA ALA A 94 -3.84 -11.06 3.77
C ALA A 94 -4.85 -10.90 4.92
N ILE A 95 -5.20 -9.67 5.30
CA ILE A 95 -6.16 -9.40 6.38
C ILE A 95 -7.61 -9.50 5.90
N ARG A 96 -7.88 -9.35 4.59
CA ARG A 96 -9.24 -9.33 4.03
C ARG A 96 -10.08 -10.58 4.36
N PRO A 97 -9.58 -11.83 4.28
CA PRO A 97 -10.34 -13.01 4.66
C PRO A 97 -10.82 -12.98 6.11
N PHE A 98 -9.96 -12.52 7.03
CA PHE A 98 -10.31 -12.36 8.44
C PHE A 98 -11.43 -11.32 8.65
N VAL A 99 -11.31 -10.15 8.01
CA VAL A 99 -12.31 -9.08 8.12
C VAL A 99 -13.67 -9.49 7.55
N VAL A 100 -13.67 -10.23 6.43
CA VAL A 100 -14.90 -10.79 5.85
C VAL A 100 -15.47 -11.90 6.73
N GLY A 101 -14.62 -12.80 7.23
CA GLY A 101 -15.01 -13.87 8.14
C GLY A 101 -15.68 -13.35 9.43
N ARG A 102 -15.15 -12.28 10.01
CA ARG A 102 -15.72 -11.61 11.20
C ARG A 102 -17.18 -11.16 11.01
N LYS A 103 -17.59 -10.80 9.79
CA LYS A 103 -18.99 -10.44 9.49
C LYS A 103 -19.93 -11.63 9.41
N ASN A 104 -19.39 -12.84 9.18
CA ASN A 104 -20.16 -14.08 9.01
C ASN A 104 -20.14 -14.97 10.26
N TRP A 105 -19.41 -14.59 11.31
CA TRP A 105 -19.27 -15.39 12.52
C TRP A 105 -20.19 -14.86 13.62
N LEU A 106 -21.07 -15.74 14.12
CA LEU A 106 -22.06 -15.40 15.16
C LEU A 106 -21.45 -15.03 16.53
N PHE A 107 -20.14 -15.21 16.75
CA PHE A 107 -19.49 -15.05 18.06
C PHE A 107 -18.24 -14.14 18.08
N SER A 108 -18.01 -13.35 17.04
CA SER A 108 -16.83 -12.45 16.94
C SER A 108 -16.87 -11.20 17.82
N ASP A 109 -17.98 -10.96 18.53
CA ASP A 109 -18.15 -9.81 19.43
C ASP A 109 -17.70 -10.08 20.88
N MET A 110 -17.29 -11.31 21.21
CA MET A 110 -16.73 -11.63 22.52
C MET A 110 -15.19 -11.72 22.46
N PRO A 111 -14.45 -11.18 23.44
CA PRO A 111 -12.97 -11.24 23.48
C PRO A 111 -12.40 -12.65 23.30
N LYS A 112 -13.07 -13.67 23.87
CA LYS A 112 -12.67 -15.08 23.73
C LYS A 112 -12.80 -15.60 22.29
N GLY A 113 -13.86 -15.20 21.57
CA GLY A 113 -14.06 -15.56 20.17
C GLY A 113 -13.05 -14.88 19.24
N ALA A 114 -12.73 -13.61 19.52
CA ALA A 114 -11.68 -12.89 18.81
C ALA A 114 -10.29 -13.56 19.00
N THR A 115 -9.92 -13.93 20.23
CA THR A 115 -8.64 -14.60 20.50
C THR A 115 -8.52 -15.96 19.81
N ALA A 116 -9.56 -16.79 19.86
CA ALA A 116 -9.56 -18.09 19.19
C ALA A 116 -9.39 -17.94 17.66
N SER A 117 -10.06 -16.96 17.07
CA SER A 117 -9.92 -16.69 15.64
C SER A 117 -8.56 -16.14 15.22
N ALA A 118 -7.96 -15.27 16.05
CA ALA A 118 -6.62 -14.75 15.81
C ALA A 118 -5.57 -15.87 15.88
N GLN A 119 -5.72 -16.81 16.81
CA GLN A 119 -4.84 -17.99 16.93
C GLN A 119 -4.90 -18.89 15.69
N LEU A 120 -6.12 -19.18 15.20
CA LEU A 120 -6.29 -19.99 13.98
C LEU A 120 -5.68 -19.32 12.74
N TYR A 121 -5.94 -18.03 12.52
CA TYR A 121 -5.36 -17.31 11.39
C TYR A 121 -3.85 -17.12 11.53
N SER A 122 -3.31 -16.99 12.74
CA SER A 122 -1.86 -16.96 12.98
C SER A 122 -1.15 -18.27 12.62
N LEU A 123 -1.87 -19.40 12.52
CA LEU A 123 -1.33 -20.69 12.08
C LEU A 123 -1.55 -20.93 10.59
N VAL A 124 -2.72 -20.55 10.07
CA VAL A 124 -3.12 -20.81 8.68
C VAL A 124 -2.45 -19.85 7.68
N GLU A 125 -2.33 -18.56 8.03
CA GLU A 125 -1.74 -17.57 7.11
C GLU A 125 -0.24 -17.82 6.82
N PRO A 126 0.62 -18.16 7.80
CA PRO A 126 2.00 -18.55 7.51
C PRO A 126 2.12 -19.85 6.71
N ALA A 127 1.25 -20.84 6.96
CA ALA A 127 1.24 -22.09 6.20
C ALA A 127 0.91 -21.83 4.71
N LYS A 128 -0.09 -20.98 4.46
CA LYS A 128 -0.50 -20.57 3.12
C LYS A 128 0.57 -19.74 2.41
N ALA A 129 1.26 -18.84 3.13
CA ALA A 129 2.37 -18.05 2.61
C ALA A 129 3.57 -18.93 2.19
N ASN A 130 3.78 -20.06 2.88
CA ASN A 130 4.84 -21.03 2.56
C ASN A 130 4.42 -22.12 1.56
N SER A 131 3.25 -21.99 0.91
CA SER A 131 2.69 -23.00 0.00
C SER A 131 2.55 -24.40 0.61
N GLN A 132 2.49 -24.50 1.94
CA GLN A 132 2.21 -25.74 2.65
C GLN A 132 0.71 -25.85 2.88
N GLN A 133 0.08 -26.86 2.29
CA GLN A 133 -1.28 -27.21 2.67
C GLN A 133 -1.25 -27.69 4.13
N PRO A 134 -2.08 -27.14 5.03
CA PRO A 134 -2.31 -27.80 6.31
C PRO A 134 -3.07 -29.08 6.00
N CYS A 135 -2.34 -30.18 5.84
CA CYS A 135 -2.92 -31.50 5.65
C CYS A 135 -3.78 -31.84 6.88
N ALA A 136 -4.97 -32.38 6.59
CA ALA A 136 -5.99 -32.82 7.54
C ALA A 136 -5.48 -33.87 8.55
#